data_AF-A0AAU7QQ82-F1
#
_entry.id   AF-A0AAU7QQ82-F1
#
_cell.length_a   1.000
_cell.length_b   1.000
_cell.length_c   1.000
_cell.angle_alpha   90.00
_cell.angle_beta   90.00
_cell.angle_gamma   90.00
#
_symmetry.space_group_name_H-M   'P 1'
#
loop_
_entity.id
_entity.type
_entity.pdbx_description
1 polymer ?
#
loop_
_entity_poly.entity_id
_entity_poly.type
_entity_poly.pdbx_seq_one_letter_code
_entity_poly.pdbx_strand_id
1 'polypeptide(L)'
;MAWRRWPASRALLSVVAWMAVLAVLPWWLDLPLLLSLAASTVLLQHRLAGTHAAMIRRALRWGLPGMLFALQRSLGGDAMAWGAALLGALAGYTLLAGLEAWLDRELRRAPPAPPSPEWPELALAPSGPPARIIELQPVRWQPVADHPSDPLGGNVVCSDGHCRLATGECIDDVGDAVAFSVSGRWLIARLRDERSLLLWDRQRDRRYRLRRWQLVGWDGEQPWLGRGDDAMPLALPAVLGRDDEG
;
A
#
# COMPACT_ATOMS: atom_id res chain seq x y z
N MET A 1 0.65 32.22 1.53
CA MET A 1 0.10 31.37 2.63
C MET A 1 0.84 30.05 2.63
N ALA A 2 1.58 29.77 3.71
CA ALA A 2 2.62 28.76 3.78
C ALA A 2 2.05 27.33 3.85
N TRP A 3 2.27 26.55 2.80
CA TRP A 3 1.96 25.13 2.79
C TRP A 3 2.95 24.37 3.67
N ARG A 4 2.39 23.68 4.67
CA ARG A 4 3.02 22.72 5.59
C ARG A 4 4.15 21.89 4.96
N ARG A 5 5.41 22.31 5.16
CA ARG A 5 6.62 21.46 5.02
C ARG A 5 6.85 20.52 6.23
N TRP A 6 5.81 20.23 7.00
CA TRP A 6 5.90 19.57 8.30
C TRP A 6 6.03 18.02 8.34
N PRO A 7 5.72 17.22 7.29
CA PRO A 7 5.86 15.77 7.40
C PRO A 7 7.29 15.27 7.12
N ALA A 8 8.03 15.92 6.20
CA ALA A 8 9.36 15.49 5.80
C ALA A 8 10.43 15.74 6.88
N SER A 9 10.34 16.87 7.58
CA SER A 9 11.32 17.23 8.64
C SER A 9 11.20 16.34 9.86
N ARG A 10 9.99 15.95 10.28
CA ARG A 10 9.78 14.99 11.36
C ARG A 10 10.29 13.59 11.00
N ALA A 11 10.10 13.16 9.76
CA ALA A 11 10.66 11.91 9.27
C ALA A 11 12.20 11.94 9.25
N LEU A 12 12.79 13.06 8.81
CA LEU A 12 14.24 13.25 8.81
C LEU A 12 14.81 13.25 10.25
N LEU A 13 14.17 13.98 11.16
CA LEU A 13 14.54 14.02 12.58
C LEU A 13 14.45 12.64 13.23
N SER A 14 13.44 11.86 12.88
CA SER A 14 13.30 10.48 13.39
C SER A 14 14.42 9.57 12.89
N VAL A 15 14.82 9.72 11.61
CA VAL A 15 15.96 8.97 11.05
C VAL A 15 17.27 9.39 11.70
N VAL A 16 17.51 10.69 11.87
CA VAL A 16 18.72 11.22 12.52
C VAL A 16 18.79 10.80 13.99
N ALA A 17 17.68 10.87 14.72
CA ALA A 17 17.59 10.41 16.10
C ALA A 17 17.87 8.90 16.21
N TRP A 18 17.32 8.09 15.29
CA TRP A 18 17.57 6.65 15.23
C TRP A 18 19.05 6.32 14.97
N MET A 19 19.68 7.00 14.02
CA MET A 19 21.11 6.84 13.77
C MET A 19 21.96 7.25 14.97
N ALA A 20 21.60 8.35 15.66
CA ALA A 20 22.32 8.81 16.84
C ALA A 20 22.21 7.81 18.01
N VAL A 21 21.05 7.18 18.21
CA VAL A 21 20.86 6.15 19.25
C VAL A 21 21.76 4.95 18.98
N LEU A 22 21.76 4.42 17.75
CA LEU A 22 22.61 3.28 17.37
C LEU A 22 24.10 3.64 17.41
N ALA A 23 24.47 4.86 17.00
CA ALA A 23 25.85 5.34 17.07
C ALA A 23 26.39 5.45 18.52
N VAL A 24 25.52 5.62 19.51
CA VAL A 24 25.88 5.72 20.93
C VAL A 24 25.81 4.36 21.64
N LEU A 25 25.01 3.43 21.11
CA LEU A 25 24.86 2.10 21.68
C LEU A 25 26.15 1.28 21.52
N PRO A 26 26.44 0.37 22.47
CA PRO A 26 27.53 -0.58 22.30
C PRO A 26 27.25 -1.50 21.10
N TRP A 27 28.24 -1.64 20.20
CA TRP A 27 28.10 -2.38 18.93
C TRP A 27 27.60 -3.83 19.07
N TRP A 28 27.83 -4.47 20.22
CA TRP A 28 27.36 -5.83 20.53
C TRP A 28 25.85 -5.90 20.85
N LEU A 29 25.21 -4.77 21.14
CA LEU A 29 23.76 -4.63 21.39
C LEU A 29 22.98 -4.24 20.12
N ASP A 30 23.62 -3.55 19.17
CA ASP A 30 22.99 -3.16 17.90
C ASP A 30 22.65 -4.37 17.03
N LEU A 31 23.55 -5.36 16.99
CA LEU A 31 23.41 -6.55 16.17
C LEU A 31 22.20 -7.43 16.57
N PRO A 32 22.00 -7.81 17.86
CA PRO A 32 20.81 -8.53 18.28
C PRO A 32 19.53 -7.69 18.15
N LEU A 33 19.61 -6.37 18.29
CA LEU A 33 18.46 -5.47 18.09
C LEU A 33 17.99 -5.48 16.63
N LEU A 34 18.92 -5.35 15.68
CA LEU A 34 18.63 -5.41 14.24
C LEU A 34 18.13 -6.79 13.83
N LEU A 35 18.69 -7.86 14.39
CA LEU A 35 18.20 -9.23 14.18
C LEU A 35 16.80 -9.45 14.75
N SER A 36 16.50 -8.91 15.94
CA SER A 36 15.16 -8.98 16.53
C SER A 36 14.13 -8.22 15.71
N LEU A 37 14.50 -7.05 15.15
CA LEU A 37 13.67 -6.29 14.21
C LEU A 37 13.42 -7.07 12.91
N ALA A 38 14.47 -7.68 12.33
CA ALA A 38 14.34 -8.52 11.15
C ALA A 38 13.45 -9.75 11.41
N ALA A 39 13.67 -10.46 12.52
CA ALA A 39 12.84 -11.61 12.92
C ALA A 39 11.38 -11.19 13.15
N SER A 40 11.15 -10.04 13.77
CA SER A 40 9.80 -9.48 13.96
C SER A 40 9.10 -9.18 12.63
N THR A 41 9.83 -8.71 11.60
CA THR A 41 9.23 -8.51 10.28
C THR A 41 8.80 -9.80 9.61
N VAL A 42 9.62 -10.86 9.72
CA VAL A 42 9.33 -12.17 9.13
C VAL A 42 8.18 -12.85 9.88
N LEU A 43 8.18 -12.81 11.21
CA LEU A 43 7.18 -13.48 12.05
C LEU A 43 5.82 -12.76 12.06
N LEU A 44 5.80 -11.43 11.97
CA LEU A 44 4.56 -10.65 12.00
C LEU A 44 4.12 -10.12 10.63
N GLN A 45 4.69 -10.61 9.52
CA GLN A 45 4.39 -10.12 8.16
C GLN A 45 2.89 -10.11 7.81
N HIS A 46 2.12 -11.09 8.28
CA HIS A 46 0.67 -11.16 8.03
C HIS A 46 -0.17 -10.28 8.97
N ARG A 47 0.41 -9.80 10.08
CA ARG A 47 -0.27 -9.01 11.11
C ARG A 47 0.09 -7.52 11.05
N LEU A 48 1.24 -7.16 10.48
CA LEU A 48 1.73 -5.79 10.37
C LEU A 48 1.03 -5.03 9.24
N ALA A 49 0.44 -3.87 9.55
CA ALA A 49 -0.10 -2.95 8.55
C ALA A 49 1.05 -2.38 7.68
N GLY A 50 0.79 -2.14 6.38
CA GLY A 50 1.82 -1.73 5.40
C GLY A 50 2.66 -0.52 5.81
N THR A 51 2.09 0.43 6.54
CA THR A 51 2.79 1.59 7.12
C THR A 51 3.83 1.21 8.18
N HIS A 52 3.55 0.21 9.02
CA HIS A 52 4.50 -0.27 10.03
C HIS A 52 5.61 -1.11 9.37
N ALA A 53 5.27 -1.91 8.36
CA ALA A 53 6.26 -2.64 7.57
C ALA A 53 7.20 -1.70 6.79
N ALA A 54 6.69 -0.59 6.24
CA ALA A 54 7.51 0.43 5.60
C ALA A 54 8.42 1.17 6.60
N MET A 55 7.92 1.44 7.81
CA MET A 55 8.69 2.09 8.87
C MET A 55 9.81 1.18 9.40
N ILE A 56 9.54 -0.12 9.58
CA ILE A 56 10.56 -1.10 9.99
C ILE A 56 11.62 -1.29 8.90
N ARG A 57 11.22 -1.35 7.61
CA ARG A 57 12.16 -1.38 6.49
C ARG A 57 13.07 -0.15 6.46
N ARG A 58 12.50 1.03 6.76
CA ARG A 58 13.28 2.27 6.87
C ARG A 58 14.23 2.24 8.07
N ALA A 59 13.80 1.71 9.21
CA ALA A 59 14.65 1.54 10.38
C ALA A 59 15.80 0.55 10.15
N LEU A 60 15.58 -0.52 9.37
CA LEU A 60 16.62 -1.49 9.01
C LEU A 60 17.64 -0.88 8.03
N ARG A 61 17.15 -0.17 7.00
CA ARG A 61 17.99 0.46 5.96
C ARG A 61 18.88 1.58 6.52
N TRP A 62 18.39 2.32 7.51
CA TRP A 62 19.15 3.41 8.15
C TRP A 62 19.76 3.03 9.50
N GLY A 63 19.49 1.83 10.02
CA GLY A 63 20.15 1.30 11.21
C GLY A 63 21.55 0.76 10.91
N LEU A 64 21.76 0.24 9.69
CA LEU A 64 23.03 -0.29 9.20
C LEU A 64 24.17 0.75 9.21
N PRO A 65 23.96 1.99 8.71
CA PRO A 65 24.95 3.06 8.80
C PRO A 65 25.29 3.45 10.26
N GLY A 66 24.29 3.44 11.15
CA GLY A 66 24.50 3.73 12.58
C GLY A 66 25.37 2.68 13.27
N MET A 67 25.11 1.40 13.02
CA MET A 67 25.92 0.28 13.51
C MET A 67 27.36 0.34 12.97
N LEU A 68 27.54 0.64 11.68
CA LEU A 68 28.88 0.79 11.07
C LEU A 68 29.67 1.92 11.72
N PHE A 69 29.00 3.02 12.09
CA PHE A 69 29.62 4.14 12.78
C PHE A 69 29.99 3.79 14.24
N ALA A 70 29.13 3.07 14.97
CA ALA A 70 29.44 2.56 16.31
C ALA A 70 30.60 1.57 16.29
N LEU A 71 30.66 0.70 15.28
CA LEU A 71 31.74 -0.25 15.05
C LEU A 71 33.07 0.47 14.77
N GLN A 72 33.08 1.44 13.85
CA GLN A 72 34.25 2.29 13.55
C GLN A 72 34.75 3.04 14.80
N ARG A 73 33.83 3.55 15.63
CA ARG A 73 34.18 4.21 16.89
C ARG A 73 34.80 3.24 17.91
N SER A 74 34.32 2.01 17.97
CA SER A 74 34.76 1.03 18.98
C SER A 74 36.10 0.36 18.64
N LEU A 75 36.43 0.18 17.36
CA LEU A 75 37.64 -0.49 16.92
C LEU A 75 38.87 0.43 16.80
N GLY A 76 38.69 1.76 16.89
CA GLY A 76 39.77 2.71 16.61
C GLY A 76 40.14 2.73 15.12
N GLY A 77 40.70 3.83 14.61
CA GLY A 77 40.93 4.06 13.17
C GLY A 77 42.00 3.18 12.49
N ASP A 78 42.13 1.92 12.88
CA ASP A 78 43.15 0.99 12.40
C ASP A 78 42.68 0.21 11.16
N ALA A 79 43.60 -0.37 10.38
CA ALA A 79 43.28 -1.07 9.12
C ALA A 79 42.28 -2.25 9.32
N MET A 80 42.33 -2.87 10.50
CA MET A 80 41.43 -3.94 10.89
C MET A 80 39.98 -3.44 11.15
N ALA A 81 39.82 -2.18 11.59
CA ALA A 81 38.51 -1.54 11.75
C ALA A 81 37.84 -1.27 10.40
N TRP A 82 38.64 -0.89 9.38
CA TRP A 82 38.16 -0.76 8.01
C TRP A 82 37.74 -2.10 7.43
N GLY A 83 38.49 -3.18 7.69
CA GLY A 83 38.12 -4.54 7.29
C GLY A 83 36.80 -5.00 7.94
N ALA A 84 36.64 -4.76 9.24
CA ALA A 84 35.40 -5.08 9.96
C ALA A 84 34.20 -4.25 9.46
N ALA A 85 34.40 -2.96 9.16
CA ALA A 85 33.38 -2.10 8.58
C ALA A 85 32.97 -2.56 7.17
N LEU A 86 33.92 -2.96 6.33
CA LEU A 86 33.62 -3.49 4.99
C LEU A 86 32.87 -4.83 5.07
N LEU A 87 33.29 -5.74 5.95
CA LEU A 87 32.61 -7.02 6.17
C LEU A 87 31.21 -6.80 6.74
N GLY A 88 31.04 -5.86 7.67
CA GLY A 88 29.73 -5.48 8.21
C GLY A 88 28.81 -4.87 7.15
N ALA A 89 29.34 -3.98 6.30
CA ALA A 89 28.59 -3.38 5.20
C ALA A 89 28.18 -4.45 4.17
N LEU A 90 29.09 -5.37 3.84
CA LEU A 90 28.82 -6.47 2.91
C LEU A 90 27.79 -7.44 3.48
N ALA A 91 27.94 -7.88 4.73
CA ALA A 91 27.01 -8.78 5.39
C ALA A 91 25.63 -8.14 5.59
N GLY A 92 25.58 -6.85 5.95
CA GLY A 92 24.33 -6.13 6.09
C GLY A 92 23.65 -5.87 4.74
N TYR A 93 24.42 -5.58 3.69
CA TYR A 93 23.90 -5.45 2.33
C TYR A 93 23.38 -6.78 1.78
N THR A 94 24.09 -7.89 1.98
CA THR A 94 23.63 -9.21 1.53
C THR A 94 22.42 -9.70 2.32
N LEU A 95 22.35 -9.42 3.63
CA LEU A 95 21.17 -9.72 4.44
C LEU A 95 19.97 -8.88 3.98
N LEU A 96 20.16 -7.58 3.72
CA LEU A 96 19.11 -6.69 3.22
C LEU A 96 18.61 -7.14 1.84
N ALA A 97 19.53 -7.42 0.91
CA ALA A 97 19.21 -7.90 -0.41
C ALA A 97 18.52 -9.28 -0.37
N GLY A 98 18.94 -10.16 0.54
CA GLY A 98 18.31 -11.46 0.77
C GLY A 98 16.89 -11.33 1.33
N LEU A 99 16.67 -10.40 2.27
CA LEU A 99 15.35 -10.07 2.81
C LEU A 99 14.43 -9.48 1.75
N GLU A 100 14.93 -8.55 0.92
CA GLU A 100 14.19 -7.98 -0.20
C GLU A 100 13.82 -9.05 -1.22
N ALA A 101 14.79 -9.90 -1.62
CA ALA A 101 14.55 -11.01 -2.55
C ALA A 101 13.57 -12.05 -1.99
N TRP A 102 13.61 -12.33 -0.68
CA TRP A 102 12.70 -13.29 -0.03
C TRP A 102 11.28 -12.74 0.10
N LEU A 103 11.13 -11.46 0.47
CA LEU A 103 9.84 -10.78 0.52
C LEU A 103 9.20 -10.66 -0.87
N ASP A 104 10.00 -10.35 -1.89
CA ASP A 104 9.55 -10.36 -3.28
C ASP A 104 9.12 -11.75 -3.75
N ARG A 105 9.77 -12.80 -3.24
CA ARG A 105 9.44 -14.19 -3.57
C ARG A 105 8.11 -14.63 -2.94
N GLU A 106 7.81 -14.16 -1.72
CA GLU A 106 6.51 -14.40 -1.08
C GLU A 106 5.37 -13.60 -1.75
N LEU A 107 5.63 -12.38 -2.22
CA LEU A 107 4.69 -11.62 -3.06
C LEU A 107 4.47 -12.28 -4.43
N ARG A 108 5.50 -12.93 -4.97
CA ARG A 108 5.44 -13.71 -6.21
C ARG A 108 4.93 -15.14 -6.03
N ARG A 109 4.58 -15.59 -4.80
CA ARG A 109 3.73 -16.79 -4.62
C ARG A 109 2.27 -16.50 -5.01
N ALA A 110 2.07 -15.83 -6.14
CA ALA A 110 0.93 -16.15 -6.98
C ALA A 110 1.14 -17.58 -7.52
N PRO A 111 0.07 -18.30 -7.92
CA PRO A 111 0.22 -19.58 -8.62
C PRO A 111 1.29 -19.45 -9.70
N PRO A 112 2.15 -20.46 -9.88
CA PRO A 112 3.17 -20.40 -10.91
C PRO A 112 2.49 -19.97 -12.22
N ALA A 113 2.91 -18.82 -12.75
CA ALA A 113 2.48 -18.41 -14.07
C ALA A 113 2.76 -19.61 -15.00
N PRO A 114 1.82 -19.99 -15.87
CA PRO A 114 2.06 -21.05 -16.82
C PRO A 114 3.40 -20.78 -17.53
N PRO A 115 4.18 -21.83 -17.83
CA PRO A 115 5.49 -21.67 -18.45
C PRO A 115 5.38 -20.70 -19.61
N SER A 116 6.21 -19.65 -19.60
CA SER A 116 6.23 -18.67 -20.68
C SER A 116 6.48 -19.44 -21.97
N PRO A 117 5.54 -19.44 -22.94
CA PRO A 117 5.74 -20.15 -24.19
C PRO A 117 6.99 -19.63 -24.88
N GLU A 118 7.73 -20.55 -25.48
CA GLU A 118 8.94 -20.21 -26.22
C GLU A 118 8.53 -19.36 -27.44
N TRP A 119 9.38 -18.43 -27.90
CA TRP A 119 9.06 -17.51 -29.02
C TRP A 119 8.36 -18.16 -30.24
N PRO A 120 8.67 -19.40 -30.65
CA PRO A 120 7.94 -20.10 -31.72
C PRO A 120 6.48 -20.41 -31.39
N GLU A 121 6.17 -20.69 -30.13
CA GLU A 121 4.82 -21.03 -29.64
C GLU A 121 3.94 -19.78 -29.53
N LEU A 122 4.54 -18.61 -29.22
CA LEU A 122 3.85 -17.31 -29.23
C LEU A 122 3.37 -16.90 -30.63
N ALA A 123 4.08 -17.32 -31.68
CA ALA A 123 3.70 -17.03 -33.07
C ALA A 123 2.54 -17.91 -33.57
N LEU A 124 2.31 -19.07 -32.93
CA LEU A 124 1.25 -20.02 -33.26
C LEU A 124 0.07 -19.94 -32.29
N ALA A 125 0.22 -19.23 -31.17
CA ALA A 125 -0.87 -18.99 -30.25
C ALA A 125 -2.00 -18.25 -30.99
N PRO A 126 -3.25 -18.75 -30.94
CA PRO A 126 -4.37 -17.98 -31.43
C PRO A 126 -4.33 -16.62 -30.74
N SER A 127 -4.50 -15.54 -31.51
CA SER A 127 -4.50 -14.18 -30.95
C SER A 127 -5.43 -14.20 -29.74
N GLY A 128 -4.85 -14.06 -28.55
CA GLY A 128 -5.61 -13.99 -27.31
C GLY A 128 -6.69 -12.91 -27.44
N PRO A 129 -7.71 -12.92 -26.55
CA PRO A 129 -8.72 -11.87 -26.56
C PRO A 129 -8.03 -10.51 -26.70
N PRO A 130 -8.53 -9.62 -27.58
CA PRO A 130 -7.84 -8.41 -27.96
C PRO A 130 -7.39 -7.67 -26.69
N ALA A 131 -6.08 -7.49 -26.55
CA ALA A 131 -5.52 -6.79 -25.41
C ALA A 131 -6.04 -5.35 -25.45
N ARG A 132 -7.05 -5.07 -24.62
CA ARG A 132 -7.65 -3.75 -24.48
C ARG A 132 -6.84 -2.97 -23.46
N ILE A 133 -6.34 -1.80 -23.86
CA ILE A 133 -5.78 -0.84 -22.91
C ILE A 133 -6.94 -0.32 -22.05
N ILE A 134 -6.78 -0.45 -20.73
CA ILE A 134 -7.78 -0.01 -19.75
C ILE A 134 -7.40 1.39 -19.31
N GLU A 135 -8.11 2.38 -19.83
CA GLU A 135 -7.95 3.79 -19.43
C GLU A 135 -8.93 4.12 -18.32
N LEU A 136 -8.40 4.30 -17.10
CA LEU A 136 -9.23 4.62 -15.95
C LEU A 136 -9.64 6.09 -15.97
N GLN A 137 -10.95 6.33 -15.97
CA GLN A 137 -11.51 7.65 -15.75
C GLN A 137 -11.29 8.08 -14.29
N PRO A 138 -10.90 9.34 -14.05
CA PRO A 138 -10.60 9.83 -12.73
C PRO A 138 -11.84 9.86 -11.84
N VAL A 139 -11.64 9.57 -10.57
CA VAL A 139 -12.72 9.63 -9.56
C VAL A 139 -13.06 11.07 -9.24
N ARG A 140 -14.33 11.44 -9.40
CA ARG A 140 -14.87 12.70 -8.90
C ARG A 140 -15.44 12.50 -7.51
N TRP A 141 -14.61 12.71 -6.50
CA TRP A 141 -15.05 12.75 -5.11
C TRP A 141 -15.83 14.04 -4.87
N GLN A 142 -17.08 13.90 -4.42
CA GLN A 142 -17.94 14.99 -4.03
C GLN A 142 -17.99 15.07 -2.49
N PRO A 143 -17.64 16.22 -1.89
CA PRO A 143 -17.73 16.40 -0.45
C PRO A 143 -19.16 16.24 0.04
N VAL A 144 -19.33 15.50 1.12
CA VAL A 144 -20.63 15.26 1.75
C VAL A 144 -21.26 16.57 2.25
N ALA A 145 -20.44 17.51 2.73
CA ALA A 145 -20.89 18.83 3.21
C ALA A 145 -21.58 19.66 2.11
N ASP A 146 -21.27 19.40 0.85
CA ASP A 146 -21.77 20.17 -0.30
C ASP A 146 -23.07 19.58 -0.88
N HIS A 147 -23.70 18.62 -0.19
CA HIS A 147 -24.94 17.97 -0.62
C HIS A 147 -24.82 17.39 -2.04
N PRO A 148 -23.96 16.36 -2.22
CA PRO A 148 -23.52 15.93 -3.53
C PRO A 148 -24.69 15.45 -4.39
N SER A 149 -24.67 15.80 -5.66
CA SER A 149 -25.74 15.45 -6.60
C SER A 149 -25.66 13.98 -7.00
N ASP A 150 -26.79 13.29 -6.91
CA ASP A 150 -26.94 11.90 -7.33
C ASP A 150 -27.26 11.86 -8.83
N PRO A 151 -26.48 11.14 -9.67
CA PRO A 151 -26.79 10.99 -11.10
C PRO A 151 -28.16 10.35 -11.38
N LEU A 152 -28.72 9.57 -10.45
CA LEU A 152 -30.08 9.03 -10.55
C LEU A 152 -31.17 10.03 -10.13
N GLY A 153 -30.77 11.24 -9.70
CA GLY A 153 -31.67 12.34 -9.38
C GLY A 153 -31.64 12.74 -7.90
N GLY A 154 -31.77 14.05 -7.65
CA GLY A 154 -31.75 14.64 -6.32
C GLY A 154 -30.33 14.80 -5.75
N ASN A 155 -30.26 15.08 -4.45
CA ASN A 155 -29.01 15.26 -3.72
C ASN A 155 -28.93 14.29 -2.55
N VAL A 156 -27.72 13.89 -2.19
CA VAL A 156 -27.47 13.16 -0.96
C VAL A 156 -27.44 14.16 0.20
N VAL A 157 -28.26 13.90 1.22
CA VAL A 157 -28.29 14.69 2.44
C VAL A 157 -27.66 13.87 3.55
N CYS A 158 -26.60 14.38 4.15
CA CYS A 158 -25.91 13.67 5.22
C CYS A 158 -26.01 14.43 6.53
N SER A 159 -26.35 13.71 7.60
CA SER A 159 -26.42 14.23 8.96
C SER A 159 -25.79 13.20 9.89
N ASP A 160 -24.83 13.65 10.68
CA ASP A 160 -24.13 12.83 11.66
C ASP A 160 -23.60 11.49 11.11
N GLY A 161 -23.06 11.50 9.89
CA GLY A 161 -22.46 10.33 9.23
C GLY A 161 -23.48 9.35 8.65
N HIS A 162 -24.76 9.66 8.74
CA HIS A 162 -25.83 8.99 8.02
C HIS A 162 -26.14 9.81 6.76
N CYS A 163 -25.93 9.22 5.59
CA CYS A 163 -26.23 9.81 4.30
C CYS A 163 -27.50 9.20 3.72
N ARG A 164 -28.49 10.04 3.46
CA ARG A 164 -29.75 9.64 2.82
C ARG A 164 -29.78 10.12 1.38
N LEU A 165 -30.08 9.21 0.47
CA LEU A 165 -30.32 9.49 -0.93
C LEU A 165 -31.76 10.01 -1.12
N ALA A 166 -32.01 10.69 -2.24
CA ALA A 166 -33.35 11.14 -2.60
C ALA A 166 -34.36 9.98 -2.77
N THR A 167 -33.85 8.78 -3.09
CA THR A 167 -34.62 7.53 -3.15
C THR A 167 -35.11 7.05 -1.77
N GLY A 168 -34.65 7.67 -0.68
CA GLY A 168 -34.98 7.31 0.70
C GLY A 168 -34.00 6.32 1.33
N GLU A 169 -33.11 5.74 0.54
CA GLU A 169 -32.10 4.79 1.01
C GLU A 169 -31.05 5.50 1.88
N CYS A 170 -30.64 4.85 2.96
CA CYS A 170 -29.68 5.40 3.92
C CYS A 170 -28.39 4.58 3.95
N ILE A 171 -27.29 5.29 4.15
CA ILE A 171 -25.95 4.76 4.32
C ILE A 171 -25.39 5.29 5.63
N ASP A 172 -24.89 4.39 6.47
CA ASP A 172 -24.35 4.74 7.77
C ASP A 172 -22.81 4.83 7.73
N ASP A 173 -22.24 5.47 8.75
CA ASP A 173 -20.79 5.65 8.94
C ASP A 173 -20.07 6.33 7.77
N VAL A 174 -20.77 7.12 6.96
CA VAL A 174 -20.15 7.86 5.86
C VAL A 174 -19.22 8.94 6.42
N GLY A 175 -18.03 9.00 5.86
CA GLY A 175 -17.00 9.98 6.14
C GLY A 175 -17.24 11.29 5.40
N ASP A 176 -16.20 11.79 4.75
CA ASP A 176 -16.14 13.15 4.21
C ASP A 176 -16.61 13.28 2.76
N ALA A 177 -16.56 12.20 1.98
CA ALA A 177 -16.83 12.23 0.55
C ALA A 177 -17.48 10.96 0.01
N VAL A 178 -18.26 11.16 -1.05
CA VAL A 178 -18.85 10.11 -1.87
C VAL A 178 -18.46 10.30 -3.33
N ALA A 179 -18.48 9.22 -4.10
CA ALA A 179 -18.25 9.25 -5.54
C ALA A 179 -19.30 8.37 -6.22
N PHE A 180 -19.69 8.78 -7.43
CA PHE A 180 -20.63 8.04 -8.26
C PHE A 180 -19.95 7.62 -9.56
N SER A 181 -20.35 6.47 -10.09
CA SER A 181 -20.09 6.17 -11.49
C SER A 181 -20.92 7.09 -12.41
N VAL A 182 -20.57 7.15 -13.69
CA VAL A 182 -21.20 8.09 -14.65
C VAL A 182 -22.71 7.90 -14.72
N SER A 183 -23.18 6.64 -14.78
CA SER A 183 -24.61 6.33 -14.78
C SER A 183 -25.28 6.39 -13.40
N GLY A 184 -24.52 6.56 -12.32
CA GLY A 184 -25.03 6.47 -10.95
C GLY A 184 -25.29 5.04 -10.44
N ARG A 185 -24.98 4.01 -11.23
CA ARG A 185 -25.08 2.60 -10.81
C ARG A 185 -24.31 2.33 -9.54
N TRP A 186 -23.07 2.82 -9.46
CA TRP A 186 -22.23 2.66 -8.28
C TRP A 186 -22.24 3.92 -7.44
N LEU A 187 -22.48 3.75 -6.14
CA LEU A 187 -22.16 4.73 -5.12
C LEU A 187 -21.00 4.19 -4.29
N ILE A 188 -19.94 4.99 -4.15
CA ILE A 188 -18.80 4.67 -3.31
C ILE A 188 -18.66 5.74 -2.25
N ALA A 189 -18.61 5.33 -0.98
CA ALA A 189 -18.44 6.21 0.16
C ALA A 189 -17.16 5.85 0.91
N ARG A 190 -16.40 6.88 1.31
CA ARG A 190 -15.37 6.71 2.34
C ARG A 190 -16.09 6.58 3.68
N LEU A 191 -15.69 5.62 4.50
CA LEU A 191 -16.24 5.50 5.84
C LEU A 191 -15.45 6.35 6.84
N ARG A 192 -16.07 6.71 7.97
CA ARG A 192 -15.44 7.53 9.03
C ARG A 192 -14.13 6.95 9.60
N ASP A 193 -13.90 5.63 9.43
CA ASP A 193 -12.66 4.98 9.85
C ASP A 193 -11.44 5.32 8.95
N GLU A 194 -11.66 6.08 7.87
CA GLU A 194 -10.70 6.52 6.83
C GLU A 194 -9.91 5.39 6.15
N ARG A 195 -10.25 4.14 6.47
CA ARG A 195 -9.52 2.94 6.04
C ARG A 195 -10.41 2.01 5.26
N SER A 196 -11.70 2.25 5.25
CA SER A 196 -12.69 1.42 4.58
C SER A 196 -13.45 2.22 3.54
N LEU A 197 -13.73 1.56 2.42
CA LEU A 197 -14.68 2.00 1.43
C LEU A 197 -15.95 1.16 1.53
N LEU A 198 -17.09 1.82 1.41
CA LEU A 198 -18.34 1.16 1.06
C LEU A 198 -18.54 1.32 -0.44
N LEU A 199 -18.79 0.21 -1.13
CA LEU A 199 -19.21 0.19 -2.52
C LEU A 199 -20.62 -0.37 -2.56
N TRP A 200 -21.51 0.31 -3.27
CA TRP A 200 -22.89 -0.13 -3.44
C TRP A 200 -23.25 -0.18 -4.91
N ASP A 201 -23.52 -1.39 -5.39
CA ASP A 201 -24.14 -1.64 -6.69
C ASP A 201 -25.64 -1.43 -6.53
N ARG A 202 -26.13 -0.24 -6.89
CA ARG A 202 -27.54 0.14 -6.73
C ARG A 202 -28.45 -0.60 -7.69
N GLN A 203 -27.92 -1.08 -8.82
CA GLN A 203 -28.69 -1.85 -9.79
C GLN A 203 -28.96 -3.29 -9.31
N ARG A 204 -27.99 -3.89 -8.60
CA ARG A 204 -28.12 -5.24 -8.03
C ARG A 204 -28.45 -5.26 -6.55
N ASP A 205 -28.61 -4.08 -5.95
CA ASP A 205 -28.69 -3.83 -4.52
C ASP A 205 -27.68 -4.64 -3.68
N ARG A 206 -26.40 -4.55 -4.05
CA ARG A 206 -25.30 -5.24 -3.35
C ARG A 206 -24.33 -4.26 -2.73
N ARG A 207 -24.05 -4.43 -1.45
CA ARG A 207 -23.12 -3.61 -0.68
C ARG A 207 -21.86 -4.40 -0.33
N TYR A 208 -20.71 -3.78 -0.53
CA TYR A 208 -19.40 -4.33 -0.22
C TYR A 208 -18.65 -3.36 0.67
N ARG A 209 -18.15 -3.83 1.81
CA ARG A 209 -17.26 -3.06 2.67
C ARG A 209 -15.84 -3.57 2.51
N LEU A 210 -14.99 -2.76 1.91
CA LEU A 210 -13.60 -3.13 1.61
C LEU A 210 -12.66 -2.36 2.52
N ARG A 211 -11.83 -3.08 3.28
CA ARG A 211 -10.83 -2.49 4.17
C ARG A 211 -9.49 -2.37 3.44
N ARG A 212 -8.81 -1.23 3.62
CA ARG A 212 -7.49 -0.91 3.06
C ARG A 212 -7.45 -0.90 1.52
N TRP A 213 -8.59 -0.64 0.90
CA TRP A 213 -8.72 -0.44 -0.55
C TRP A 213 -9.05 1.03 -0.82
N GLN A 214 -8.52 1.56 -1.91
CA GLN A 214 -8.84 2.90 -2.40
C GLN A 214 -9.40 2.82 -3.82
N LEU A 215 -10.37 3.66 -4.14
CA LEU A 215 -10.90 3.78 -5.49
C LEU A 215 -9.92 4.61 -6.31
N VAL A 216 -9.36 3.99 -7.35
CA VAL A 216 -8.37 4.60 -8.23
C VAL A 216 -9.06 5.27 -9.42
N GLY A 217 -10.10 4.62 -9.95
CA GLY A 217 -10.83 5.13 -11.11
C GLY A 217 -11.93 4.18 -11.58
N TRP A 218 -12.46 4.50 -12.74
CA TRP A 218 -13.54 3.77 -13.40
C TRP A 218 -13.13 3.33 -14.80
N ASP A 219 -13.40 2.09 -15.18
CA ASP A 219 -13.45 1.69 -16.60
C ASP A 219 -14.92 1.54 -16.98
N GLY A 220 -15.47 2.55 -17.66
CA GLY A 220 -16.92 2.68 -17.84
C GLY A 220 -17.65 2.71 -16.50
N GLU A 221 -18.44 1.68 -16.21
CA GLU A 221 -19.19 1.53 -14.95
C GLU A 221 -18.50 0.59 -13.95
N GLN A 222 -17.31 0.09 -14.25
CA GLN A 222 -16.60 -0.85 -13.40
C GLN A 222 -15.66 -0.11 -12.44
N PRO A 223 -15.82 -0.23 -11.11
CA PRO A 223 -14.86 0.32 -10.17
C PRO A 223 -13.53 -0.45 -10.20
N TRP A 224 -12.44 0.32 -10.22
CA TRP A 224 -11.06 -0.16 -10.11
C TRP A 224 -10.43 0.31 -8.82
N LEU A 225 -9.85 -0.64 -8.08
CA LEU A 225 -9.41 -0.47 -6.71
C LEU A 225 -7.91 -0.75 -6.58
N GLY A 226 -7.22 0.08 -5.81
CA GLY A 226 -5.79 -0.06 -5.51
C GLY A 226 -5.56 -0.38 -4.03
N ARG A 227 -4.42 -1.01 -3.73
CA ARG A 227 -3.98 -1.32 -2.37
C ARG A 227 -2.68 -0.56 -2.07
N GLY A 228 -2.79 0.74 -1.88
CA GLY A 228 -1.64 1.66 -1.80
C GLY A 228 -1.15 2.11 -3.18
N ASP A 229 -0.13 2.97 -3.20
CA ASP A 229 0.29 3.68 -4.42
C ASP A 229 1.13 2.83 -5.39
N ASP A 230 1.80 1.78 -4.89
CA ASP A 230 2.70 0.93 -5.69
C ASP A 230 2.05 -0.37 -6.20
N ALA A 231 0.81 -0.65 -5.80
CA ALA A 231 0.12 -1.88 -6.17
C ALA A 231 -0.69 -1.70 -7.46
N MET A 232 -0.62 -2.68 -8.36
CA MET A 232 -1.43 -2.70 -9.58
C MET A 232 -2.93 -2.57 -9.22
N PRO A 233 -3.67 -1.63 -9.82
CA PRO A 233 -5.11 -1.54 -9.64
C PRO A 233 -5.81 -2.80 -10.16
N LEU A 234 -6.85 -3.23 -9.46
CA LEU A 234 -7.64 -4.41 -9.81
C LEU A 234 -9.11 -4.02 -9.96
N ALA A 235 -9.80 -4.66 -10.90
CA ALA A 235 -11.25 -4.55 -11.02
C ALA A 235 -11.94 -5.21 -9.80
N LEU A 236 -13.15 -4.76 -9.46
CA LEU A 236 -13.89 -5.30 -8.31
C LEU A 236 -14.07 -6.83 -8.33
N PRO A 237 -14.39 -7.52 -9.45
CA PRO A 237 -14.47 -8.98 -9.47
C PRO A 237 -13.19 -9.66 -8.99
N ALA A 238 -12.03 -9.19 -9.46
CA ALA A 238 -10.71 -9.63 -9.01
C ALA A 238 -10.52 -9.43 -7.49
N VAL A 239 -10.90 -8.25 -6.99
CA VAL A 239 -10.82 -7.92 -5.55
C VAL A 239 -11.72 -8.81 -4.70
N LEU A 240 -12.85 -9.23 -5.25
CA LEU A 240 -13.80 -10.15 -4.61
C LEU A 240 -13.42 -11.64 -4.82
N GLY A 241 -12.38 -11.94 -5.60
CA GLY A 241 -11.95 -13.31 -5.92
C GLY A 241 -12.90 -14.06 -6.87
N ARG A 242 -13.57 -13.35 -7.80
CA ARG A 242 -14.56 -13.90 -8.74
C ARG A 242 -14.10 -13.93 -10.21
N ASP A 243 -12.80 -13.73 -10.46
CA ASP A 243 -12.28 -13.71 -11.83
C ASP A 243 -12.26 -15.08 -12.53
N ASP A 244 -12.51 -16.18 -11.80
CA ASP A 244 -12.47 -17.56 -12.33
C ASP A 244 -13.83 -18.11 -12.83
N GLU A 245 -14.89 -17.28 -12.93
CA GLU A 245 -16.24 -17.74 -13.38
C GLU A 245 -16.63 -17.30 -14.80
N GLY A 246 -15.67 -16.95 -15.66
CA GLY A 246 -15.91 -16.48 -17.04
C GLY A 246 -15.50 -17.46 -18.12
#